data_AF-A0A2V5VKZ7-F1
#
_entry.id   AF-A0A2V5VKZ7-F1
#
_cell.length_a   1.000
_cell.length_b   1.000
_cell.length_c   1.000
_cell.angle_alpha   90.00
_cell.angle_beta   90.00
_cell.angle_gamma   90.00
#
_symmetry.space_group_name_H-M   'P 1'
#
loop_
_entity.id
_entity.type
_entity.pdbx_description
1 polymer ?
#
loop_
_entity_poly.entity_id
_entity_poly.type
_entity_poly.pdbx_seq_one_letter_code
_entity_poly.pdbx_strand_id
1 'polypeptide(L)'
;DNELIKESLKRPAARSEVILDGVFADAVTIVEADGDRVAYQTAFELGPRPTPRDNYFAAVGGVGGMAETARFYRSLHIPVAVIADLD
;
A
#
# COMPACT_ATOMS: atom_id res chain seq x y z
N ASP A 1 3.57 19.02 3.56
CA ASP A 1 3.40 17.64 4.08
C ASP A 1 2.23 17.50 5.05
N ASN A 2 2.20 18.25 6.17
CA ASN A 2 1.15 18.09 7.19
C ASN A 2 -0.30 18.40 6.70
N GLU A 3 -0.47 19.41 5.85
CA GLU A 3 -1.77 19.75 5.21
C GLU A 3 -2.26 18.66 4.24
N LEU A 4 -1.35 18.05 3.46
CA LEU A 4 -1.68 16.97 2.52
C LEU A 4 -2.11 15.71 3.25
N ILE A 5 -1.45 15.39 4.36
CA ILE A 5 -1.84 14.27 5.24
C ILE A 5 -3.24 14.52 5.80
N LYS A 6 -3.52 15.73 6.31
CA LYS A 6 -4.84 16.09 6.85
C LYS A 6 -5.97 16.00 5.82
N GLU A 7 -5.75 16.49 4.59
CA GLU A 7 -6.73 16.36 3.50
C GLU A 7 -6.95 14.90 3.10
N SER A 8 -5.88 14.12 3.07
CA SER A 8 -5.93 12.72 2.66
C SER A 8 -6.63 11.81 3.68
N LEU A 9 -6.54 12.14 4.98
CA LEU A 9 -7.25 11.48 6.09
C LEU A 9 -8.78 11.69 6.09
N LYS A 10 -9.30 12.60 5.25
CA LYS A 10 -10.76 12.81 5.09
C LYS A 10 -11.41 11.70 4.28
N ARG A 11 -10.64 10.86 3.59
CA ARG A 11 -11.13 9.76 2.75
C ARG A 11 -11.38 8.49 3.57
N PRO A 12 -12.56 7.83 3.45
CA PRO A 12 -12.89 6.64 4.24
C PRO A 12 -11.89 5.49 4.11
N ALA A 13 -11.38 5.23 2.89
CA ALA A 13 -10.40 4.18 2.65
C ALA A 13 -9.04 4.46 3.31
N ALA A 14 -8.66 5.73 3.45
CA ALA A 14 -7.41 6.17 4.09
C ALA A 14 -7.45 6.13 5.63
N ARG A 15 -8.60 5.80 6.23
CA ARG A 15 -8.76 5.68 7.69
C ARG A 15 -8.55 4.27 8.22
N SER A 16 -8.29 3.30 7.34
CA SER A 16 -7.86 1.97 7.77
C SER A 16 -6.45 2.06 8.35
N GLU A 17 -6.24 1.45 9.52
CA GLU A 17 -4.93 1.34 10.18
C GLU A 17 -3.87 0.79 9.22
N VAL A 18 -4.25 -0.22 8.42
CA VAL A 18 -3.42 -0.81 7.36
C VAL A 18 -2.93 0.23 6.34
N ILE A 19 -3.75 1.22 5.99
CA ILE A 19 -3.35 2.24 5.01
C ILE A 19 -2.48 3.33 5.64
N LEU A 20 -2.62 3.57 6.95
CA LEU A 20 -1.82 4.57 7.65
C LEU A 20 -0.42 4.06 7.95
N ASP A 21 -0.26 2.78 8.24
CA ASP A 21 1.06 2.18 8.46
C ASP A 21 1.98 2.34 7.22
N GLY A 22 1.42 2.20 6.02
CA GLY A 22 2.16 2.36 4.77
C GLY A 22 2.71 3.77 4.52
N VAL A 23 2.26 4.79 5.27
CA VAL A 23 2.79 6.17 5.15
C VAL A 23 4.25 6.26 5.61
N PHE A 24 4.68 5.34 6.48
CA PHE A 24 6.03 5.34 7.04
C PHE A 24 7.04 4.48 6.25
N ALA A 25 6.60 3.84 5.16
CA ALA A 25 7.43 2.96 4.34
C ALA A 25 8.11 3.70 3.18
N ASP A 26 9.21 3.13 2.67
CA ASP A 26 9.90 3.65 1.48
C ASP A 26 9.11 3.43 0.18
N ALA A 27 8.25 2.41 0.17
CA ALA A 27 7.33 2.07 -0.90
C ALA A 27 6.14 1.26 -0.38
N VAL A 28 5.04 1.26 -1.13
CA VAL A 28 3.85 0.46 -0.82
C VAL A 28 3.46 -0.43 -1.99
N THR A 29 3.13 -1.68 -1.70
CA THR A 29 2.47 -2.60 -2.64
C THR A 29 1.05 -2.85 -2.16
N ILE A 30 0.07 -2.51 -3.00
CA ILE A 30 -1.35 -2.73 -2.72
C ILE A 30 -1.78 -4.09 -3.25
N VAL A 31 -2.48 -4.86 -2.44
CA VAL A 31 -2.98 -6.21 -2.74
C VAL A 31 -4.45 -6.34 -2.34
N GLU A 32 -5.17 -7.30 -2.91
CA GLU A 32 -6.61 -7.43 -2.69
C GLU A 32 -6.94 -7.94 -1.29
N ALA A 33 -6.31 -9.05 -0.91
CA ALA A 33 -6.62 -9.78 0.30
C ALA A 33 -5.41 -9.97 1.20
N ASP A 34 -5.67 -10.30 2.47
CA ASP A 34 -4.61 -10.64 3.43
C ASP A 34 -3.82 -11.89 3.02
N GLY A 35 -4.44 -12.83 2.30
CA GLY A 35 -3.74 -13.99 1.75
C GLY A 35 -2.62 -13.59 0.80
N ASP A 36 -2.92 -12.67 -0.13
CA ASP A 36 -1.96 -12.11 -1.09
C ASP A 36 -0.85 -11.36 -0.36
N ARG A 37 -1.21 -10.58 0.66
CA ARG A 37 -0.27 -9.83 1.48
C ARG A 37 0.78 -10.77 2.07
N VAL A 38 0.35 -11.84 2.73
CA VAL A 38 1.26 -12.81 3.35
C VAL A 38 2.13 -13.50 2.30
N ALA A 39 1.53 -13.96 1.20
CA ALA A 39 2.24 -14.67 0.14
C ALA A 39 3.31 -13.80 -0.53
N TYR A 40 2.93 -12.60 -0.99
CA TYR A 40 3.82 -11.69 -1.71
C TYR A 40 4.85 -11.05 -0.79
N GLN A 41 4.49 -10.72 0.46
CA GLN A 41 5.46 -10.23 1.44
C GLN A 41 6.53 -11.29 1.72
N THR A 42 6.13 -12.54 1.96
CA THR A 42 7.08 -13.64 2.19
C THR A 42 7.99 -13.85 0.98
N ALA A 43 7.42 -13.84 -0.24
CA ALA A 43 8.19 -13.98 -1.47
C ALA A 43 9.18 -12.81 -1.67
N PHE A 44 8.74 -11.57 -1.39
CA PHE A 44 9.59 -10.39 -1.44
C PHE A 44 10.71 -10.46 -0.40
N GLU A 45 10.41 -10.97 0.79
CA GLU A 45 11.37 -11.08 1.89
C GLU A 45 12.49 -12.09 1.59
N LEU A 46 12.13 -13.23 1.00
CA LEU A 46 13.05 -14.31 0.65
C LEU A 46 13.82 -14.07 -0.67
N GLY A 47 13.32 -13.19 -1.53
CA GLY A 47 13.89 -12.91 -2.84
C GLY A 47 15.22 -12.12 -2.79
N PRO A 48 16.09 -12.27 -3.80
CA PRO A 48 17.30 -11.46 -3.92
C PRO A 48 16.94 -9.99 -4.16
N ARG A 49 17.49 -9.08 -3.35
CA ARG A 49 17.19 -7.64 -3.41
C ARG A 49 18.43 -6.82 -3.73
N PRO A 50 18.42 -6.00 -4.80
CA PRO A 50 19.54 -5.12 -5.12
C PRO A 50 19.69 -3.97 -4.09
N THR A 51 18.61 -3.61 -3.39
CA THR A 51 18.62 -2.66 -2.27
C THR A 51 17.59 -3.04 -1.20
N PRO A 52 17.91 -2.92 0.09
CA PRO A 52 16.93 -3.06 1.16
C PRO A 52 16.08 -1.78 1.18
N ARG A 53 14.90 -1.83 0.56
CA ARG A 53 13.85 -0.83 0.79
C ARG A 53 12.79 -1.43 1.67
N ASP A 54 12.28 -0.63 2.60
CA ASP A 54 11.11 -1.00 3.37
C ASP A 54 9.86 -0.91 2.48
N ASN A 55 9.34 -2.06 2.06
CA ASN A 55 8.17 -2.15 1.19
C ASN A 55 7.00 -2.69 2.01
N TYR A 56 6.03 -1.84 2.28
CA TYR A 56 4.84 -2.20 3.02
C TYR A 56 3.79 -2.82 2.09
N PHE A 57 3.21 -3.95 2.48
CA PHE A 57 2.13 -4.60 1.73
C PHE A 57 0.77 -4.27 2.35
N ALA A 58 -0.05 -3.51 1.63
CA ALA A 58 -1.36 -3.05 2.08
C ALA A 58 -2.49 -3.87 1.45
N ALA A 59 -3.16 -4.70 2.24
CA ALA A 59 -4.39 -5.39 1.81
C ALA A 59 -5.60 -4.45 1.92
N VAL A 60 -6.37 -4.31 0.84
CA VAL A 60 -7.51 -3.37 0.78
C VAL A 60 -8.89 -4.02 0.94
N GLY A 61 -8.96 -5.35 1.07
CA GLY A 61 -10.23 -6.06 1.26
C GLY A 61 -11.09 -6.13 -0.01
N GLY A 62 -10.44 -6.29 -1.17
CA GLY A 62 -11.05 -6.36 -2.50
C GLY A 62 -10.72 -5.16 -3.42
N VAL A 63 -11.10 -5.26 -4.69
CA VAL A 63 -10.66 -4.35 -5.77
C VAL A 63 -11.13 -2.90 -5.59
N GLY A 64 -12.30 -2.68 -4.97
CA GLY A 64 -12.93 -1.36 -4.86
C GLY A 64 -12.09 -0.29 -4.15
N GLY A 65 -11.19 -0.68 -3.25
CA GLY A 65 -10.33 0.23 -2.48
C GLY A 65 -8.97 0.54 -3.12
N MET A 66 -8.56 -0.19 -4.17
CA MET A 66 -7.19 -0.13 -4.68
C MET A 66 -6.85 1.22 -5.30
N ALA A 67 -7.71 1.74 -6.18
CA ALA A 67 -7.43 2.97 -6.91
C ALA A 67 -7.40 4.20 -6.00
N GLU A 68 -8.27 4.26 -4.99
CA GLU A 68 -8.27 5.34 -4.00
C GLU A 68 -7.01 5.30 -3.15
N THR A 69 -6.63 4.11 -2.67
CA THR A 69 -5.41 3.87 -1.89
C THR A 69 -4.14 4.20 -2.69
N ALA A 70 -4.07 3.81 -3.96
CA ALA A 70 -2.94 4.14 -4.83
C ALA A 70 -2.80 5.66 -5.03
N ARG A 71 -3.93 6.36 -5.23
CA ARG A 71 -3.94 7.83 -5.35
C ARG A 71 -3.51 8.51 -4.05
N PHE A 72 -3.92 7.97 -2.90
CA PHE A 72 -3.53 8.44 -1.58
C PHE A 72 -2.00 8.43 -1.43
N TYR A 73 -1.35 7.27 -1.55
CA TYR A 73 0.10 7.16 -1.40
C TYR A 73 0.86 7.98 -2.46
N ARG A 74 0.36 7.99 -3.70
CA ARG A 74 0.95 8.81 -4.77
C ARG A 74 0.91 10.31 -4.45
N SER A 75 -0.16 10.81 -3.82
CA SER A 75 -0.24 12.21 -3.39
C SER A 75 0.75 12.58 -2.29
N LEU A 76 1.24 11.59 -1.55
CA LEU A 76 2.30 11.72 -0.55
C LEU A 76 3.70 11.47 -1.14
N HIS A 77 3.81 11.29 -2.47
CA HIS A 77 5.04 10.95 -3.18
C HIS A 77 5.66 9.60 -2.77
N ILE A 78 4.86 8.72 -2.18
CA ILE A 78 5.28 7.35 -1.85
C ILE A 78 5.14 6.50 -3.12
N PRO A 79 6.20 5.79 -3.56
CA PRO A 79 6.12 4.85 -4.68
C PRO A 79 5.08 3.75 -4.43
N VAL A 80 4.25 3.47 -5.44
CA VAL A 80 3.16 2.48 -5.34
C VAL A 80 3.28 1.43 -6.44
N ALA A 81 3.16 0.16 -6.06
CA ALA A 81 2.84 -0.95 -6.94
C ALA A 81 1.45 -1.50 -6.59
N VAL A 82 0.78 -2.13 -7.55
CA VAL A 82 -0.51 -2.81 -7.35
C VAL A 82 -0.39 -4.22 -7.91
N ILE A 83 -0.81 -5.21 -7.13
CA ILE A 83 -1.00 -6.59 -7.58
C ILE A 83 -2.48 -6.89 -7.39
N ALA A 84 -3.15 -7.21 -8.49
CA ALA A 84 -4.56 -7.55 -8.53
C ALA A 84 -4.72 -8.76 -9.46
N ASP A 85 -5.74 -9.56 -9.19
CA ASP A 85 -6.15 -10.61 -10.10
C ASP A 85 -6.80 -9.97 -11.35
N LEU A 86 -6.90 -10.75 -12.43
CA LEU A 86 -7.37 -10.24 -13.72
C LEU A 86 -8.90 -10.10 -13.78
N ASP A 87 -9.62 -10.74 -12.86
CA ASP A 87 -11.08 -10.87 -12.86
C ASP A 87 -11.84 -9.65 -12.30
#